data_AF-A0A497T3E2-F1
#
_entry.id   AF-A0A497T3E2-F1
#
_cell.length_a   1.000
_cell.length_b   1.000
_cell.length_c   1.000
_cell.angle_alpha   90.00
_cell.angle_beta   90.00
_cell.angle_gamma   90.00
#
_symmetry.space_group_name_H-M   'P 1'
#
loop_
_entity.id
_entity.type
_entity.pdbx_description
1 polymer ?
#
loop_
_entity_poly.entity_id
_entity_poly.type
_entity_poly.pdbx_seq_one_letter_code
_entity_poly.pdbx_strand_id
1 'polypeptide(L)'
;MSTTQQETTNEEGSEETVEKVSGTCEERWICSEWSECTNGLQTRTCEDVNNCGTDLNKPLETQPCSTLKEERTPTGFQILAPVHLGLVILGVIIILLVALWKKGVLRGIIPSFKR
;
A
#
# COMPACT_ATOMS: atom_id res chain seq x y z
N MET A 1 -33.40 73.86 -15.09
CA MET A 1 -33.21 73.16 -13.80
C MET A 1 -32.33 71.95 -14.08
N SER A 2 -31.40 71.65 -13.18
CA SER A 2 -30.28 70.69 -13.26
C SER A 2 -28.92 71.28 -13.68
N THR A 3 -28.20 71.55 -12.60
CA THR A 3 -26.80 71.94 -12.32
C THR A 3 -25.77 70.94 -12.87
N THR A 4 -24.70 71.44 -13.51
CA THR A 4 -23.29 71.56 -13.00
C THR A 4 -22.50 70.24 -13.12
N GLN A 5 -21.71 70.07 -14.19
CA GLN A 5 -20.24 70.29 -14.32
C GLN A 5 -19.36 69.37 -13.47
N GLN A 6 -18.57 68.54 -14.14
CA GLN A 6 -17.26 68.11 -13.66
C GLN A 6 -16.33 67.89 -14.85
N GLU A 7 -15.44 68.85 -15.07
CA GLU A 7 -14.27 68.72 -15.94
C GLU A 7 -13.07 69.18 -15.10
N THR A 8 -12.14 68.26 -14.84
CA THR A 8 -10.72 68.56 -14.62
C THR A 8 -9.91 67.30 -14.86
N THR A 9 -9.05 67.36 -15.87
CA THR A 9 -7.86 66.52 -16.10
C THR A 9 -6.94 66.49 -14.89
N ASN A 10 -6.21 65.38 -14.68
CA ASN A 10 -4.75 65.32 -14.57
C ASN A 10 -4.29 63.88 -14.26
N GLU A 11 -3.34 63.39 -15.08
CA GLU A 11 -2.48 62.26 -14.77
C GLU A 11 -1.48 62.67 -13.68
N GLU A 12 -1.40 61.94 -12.58
CA GLU A 12 -0.14 61.74 -11.86
C GLU A 12 -0.27 60.48 -11.00
N GLY A 13 0.68 59.56 -11.17
CA GLY A 13 0.73 58.31 -10.43
C GLY A 13 0.89 58.56 -8.94
N SER A 14 0.00 57.97 -8.15
CA SER A 14 0.15 57.80 -6.72
C SER A 14 0.07 56.30 -6.43
N GLU A 15 1.17 55.74 -5.93
CA GLU A 15 1.22 54.40 -5.34
C GLU A 15 0.21 54.33 -4.19
N GLU A 16 -0.98 53.81 -4.49
CA GLU A 16 -1.98 53.45 -3.50
C GLU A 16 -1.53 52.10 -2.91
N THR A 17 -0.82 52.15 -1.79
CA THR A 17 -0.61 50.95 -0.96
C THR A 17 -1.96 50.55 -0.42
N VAL A 18 -2.68 49.71 -1.18
CA VAL A 18 -3.85 48.99 -0.71
C VAL A 18 -3.38 48.10 0.43
N GLU A 19 -3.51 48.58 1.67
CA GLU A 19 -3.54 47.69 2.83
C GLU A 19 -4.73 46.76 2.62
N LYS A 20 -4.45 45.59 2.05
CA LYS A 20 -5.32 44.43 2.14
C LYS A 20 -5.43 44.14 3.64
N VAL A 21 -6.51 44.63 4.25
CA VAL A 21 -6.93 44.28 5.60
C VAL A 21 -6.85 42.76 5.69
N SER A 22 -5.83 42.25 6.37
CA SER A 22 -5.64 40.82 6.59
C SER A 22 -6.62 40.37 7.66
N GLY A 23 -7.90 40.30 7.27
CA GLY A 23 -8.78 39.33 7.87
C GLY A 23 -8.08 37.98 7.75
N THR A 24 -8.08 37.19 8.83
CA THR A 24 -7.46 35.87 8.86
C THR A 24 -7.88 35.08 7.62
N CYS A 25 -6.96 34.86 6.68
CA CYS A 25 -7.24 34.08 5.50
C CYS A 25 -7.13 32.61 5.89
N GLU A 26 -8.24 31.88 5.82
CA GLU A 26 -8.23 30.45 6.04
C GLU A 26 -7.94 29.75 4.73
N GLU A 27 -6.83 29.01 4.68
CA GLU A 27 -6.46 28.21 3.52
C GLU A 27 -7.50 27.13 3.26
N ARG A 28 -7.92 27.01 1.99
CA ARG A 28 -8.81 25.93 1.57
C ARG A 28 -8.21 25.28 0.33
N TRP A 29 -7.80 24.02 0.47
CA TRP A 29 -7.11 23.30 -0.58
C TRP A 29 -8.04 22.32 -1.30
N ILE A 30 -8.11 22.41 -2.62
CA ILE A 30 -8.71 21.38 -3.47
C ILE A 30 -7.59 20.64 -4.18
N CYS A 31 -7.53 19.32 -4.02
CA CYS A 31 -6.52 18.50 -4.65
C CYS A 31 -7.12 17.61 -5.75
N SER A 32 -6.33 17.36 -6.80
CA SER A 32 -6.64 16.34 -7.79
C SER A 32 -6.59 14.94 -7.19
N GLU A 33 -7.09 13.97 -7.95
CA GLU A 33 -6.80 12.56 -7.70
C GLU A 33 -5.29 12.30 -7.75
N TRP A 34 -4.86 11.24 -7.07
CA TRP A 34 -3.49 10.75 -7.16
C TRP A 34 -3.21 10.21 -8.57
N SER A 35 -2.03 10.51 -9.08
CA SER A 35 -1.52 9.96 -10.33
C SER A 35 -1.41 8.44 -10.26
N GLU A 36 -1.18 7.81 -11.41
CA GLU A 36 -0.73 6.42 -11.43
C GLU A 36 0.58 6.28 -10.64
N CYS A 37 0.72 5.13 -10.00
CA CYS A 37 1.93 4.76 -9.31
C CYS A 37 3.07 4.54 -10.32
N THR A 38 4.07 5.41 -10.32
CA THR A 38 5.26 5.29 -11.17
C THR A 38 6.50 5.26 -10.30
N ASN A 39 7.35 4.25 -10.48
CA ASN A 39 8.58 4.07 -9.67
C ASN A 39 8.33 4.08 -8.14
N GLY A 40 7.16 3.61 -7.69
CA GLY A 40 6.82 3.56 -6.26
C GLY A 40 6.33 4.87 -5.65
N LEU A 41 6.14 5.91 -6.46
CA LEU A 41 5.58 7.20 -6.06
C LEU A 41 4.33 7.54 -6.86
N GLN A 42 3.43 8.28 -6.22
CA GLN A 42 2.27 8.91 -6.86
C GLN A 42 2.24 10.39 -6.46
N THR A 43 1.78 11.23 -7.37
CA THR A 43 1.73 12.69 -7.19
C THR A 43 0.31 13.21 -7.39
N ARG A 44 0.02 14.40 -6.88
CA ARG A 44 -1.21 15.14 -7.13
C ARG A 44 -0.95 16.64 -7.08
N THR A 45 -1.90 17.44 -7.52
CA THR A 45 -1.81 18.90 -7.45
C THR A 45 -2.87 19.44 -6.50
N CYS A 46 -2.51 20.39 -5.64
CA CYS A 46 -3.42 21.06 -4.72
C CYS A 46 -3.43 22.57 -4.99
N GLU A 47 -4.62 23.15 -5.12
CA GLU A 47 -4.84 24.59 -5.34
C GLU A 47 -5.51 25.22 -4.11
N ASP A 48 -4.96 26.34 -3.64
CA ASP A 48 -5.58 27.16 -2.61
C ASP A 48 -6.67 28.03 -3.24
N VAL A 49 -7.92 27.59 -3.06
CA VAL A 49 -9.08 28.25 -3.68
C VAL A 49 -9.47 29.57 -3.01
N ASN A 50 -8.79 29.95 -1.92
CA ASN A 50 -8.96 31.25 -1.29
C ASN A 50 -7.81 32.21 -1.60
N ASN A 51 -6.77 31.77 -2.33
CA ASN A 51 -5.61 32.59 -2.68
C ASN A 51 -5.03 33.32 -1.45
N CYS A 52 -4.94 32.61 -0.32
CA CYS A 52 -4.32 33.10 0.91
C CYS A 52 -2.82 33.31 0.73
N GLY A 53 -2.18 32.51 -0.13
CA GLY A 53 -0.76 32.66 -0.46
C GLY A 53 0.18 32.16 0.63
N THR A 54 -0.35 31.35 1.55
CA THR A 54 0.39 30.63 2.59
C THR A 54 0.23 29.13 2.35
N ASP A 55 1.20 28.33 2.83
CA ASP A 55 1.21 26.87 2.68
C ASP A 55 1.11 26.13 4.02
N LEU A 56 0.57 26.79 5.07
CA LEU A 56 0.57 26.27 6.44
C LEU A 56 -0.21 24.96 6.58
N ASN A 57 -1.29 24.82 5.82
CA ASN A 57 -2.18 23.66 5.77
C ASN A 57 -2.17 22.99 4.39
N LYS A 58 -1.17 23.26 3.54
CA LYS A 58 -1.07 22.66 2.21
C LYS A 58 -0.93 21.13 2.33
N PRO A 59 -1.83 20.33 1.71
CA PRO A 59 -1.70 18.88 1.71
C PRO A 59 -0.48 18.40 0.92
N LEU A 60 0.03 17.21 1.25
CA LEU A 60 1.12 16.58 0.51
C LEU A 60 0.73 16.31 -0.95
N GLU A 61 1.64 16.62 -1.87
CA GLU A 61 1.50 16.42 -3.31
C GLU A 61 2.29 15.20 -3.83
N THR A 62 2.99 14.49 -2.95
CA THR A 62 3.73 13.26 -3.28
C THR A 62 3.65 12.27 -2.13
N GLN A 63 3.38 11.01 -2.44
CA GLN A 63 3.37 9.93 -1.46
C GLN A 63 3.85 8.60 -2.06
N PRO A 64 4.33 7.64 -1.25
CA PRO A 64 4.57 6.29 -1.73
C PRO A 64 3.28 5.63 -2.21
N CYS A 65 3.40 4.70 -3.14
CA CYS A 65 2.26 3.93 -3.58
C CYS A 65 1.77 3.00 -2.47
N SER A 66 0.45 2.93 -2.29
CA SER A 66 -0.15 1.86 -1.50
C SER A 66 0.02 0.57 -2.27
N THR A 67 1.07 -0.19 -1.97
CA THR A 67 1.15 -1.58 -2.40
C THR A 67 0.07 -2.33 -1.64
N LEU A 68 -1.16 -2.33 -2.15
CA LEU A 68 -2.10 -3.41 -1.92
C LEU A 68 -1.56 -4.64 -2.64
N LYS A 69 -0.35 -5.07 -2.24
CA LYS A 69 0.04 -6.44 -2.39
C LYS A 69 -0.82 -7.13 -1.35
N GLU A 70 -2.05 -7.46 -1.74
CA GLU A 70 -2.75 -8.56 -1.11
C GLU A 70 -1.81 -9.73 -1.33
N GLU A 71 -0.86 -9.90 -0.40
CA GLU A 71 -0.25 -11.17 -0.16
C GLU A 71 -1.36 -12.07 0.35
N ARG A 72 -2.22 -12.49 -0.57
CA ARG A 72 -2.53 -13.90 -0.71
C ARG A 72 -1.23 -14.60 -1.06
N THR A 73 -0.28 -14.56 -0.13
CA THR A 73 0.53 -15.73 0.10
C THR A 73 -0.50 -16.83 0.26
N PRO A 74 -0.48 -17.89 -0.55
CA PRO A 74 -1.16 -19.09 -0.17
C PRO A 74 -0.45 -19.57 1.10
N THR A 75 -0.88 -19.09 2.27
CA THR A 75 -0.59 -19.69 3.58
C THR A 75 -1.36 -21.02 3.70
N GLY A 76 -1.37 -21.80 2.61
CA GLY A 76 -1.81 -23.17 2.52
C GLY A 76 -0.63 -24.15 2.43
N PHE A 77 0.59 -23.73 2.78
CA PHE A 77 1.76 -24.62 2.81
C PHE A 77 2.63 -24.51 4.08
N GLN A 78 2.21 -23.77 5.11
CA GLN A 78 2.98 -23.65 6.37
C GLN A 78 2.50 -24.59 7.50
N ILE A 79 1.60 -25.55 7.23
CA ILE A 79 1.10 -26.48 8.27
C ILE A 79 1.86 -27.82 8.29
N LEU A 80 2.78 -28.08 7.37
CA LEU A 80 3.24 -29.46 7.16
C LEU A 80 4.74 -29.70 7.31
N ALA A 81 5.50 -28.83 7.99
CA ALA A 81 6.87 -29.20 8.40
C ALA A 81 6.88 -30.33 9.47
N PRO A 82 6.07 -30.30 10.54
CA PRO A 82 6.04 -31.42 11.50
C PRO A 82 5.17 -32.61 11.04
N VAL A 83 4.09 -32.37 10.29
CA VAL A 83 3.14 -33.42 9.90
C VAL A 83 3.57 -34.17 8.63
N HIS A 84 4.17 -33.53 7.61
CA HIS A 84 4.71 -34.28 6.47
C HIS A 84 5.95 -35.08 6.84
N LEU A 85 6.84 -34.56 7.70
CA LEU A 85 8.02 -35.33 8.10
C LEU A 85 7.62 -36.61 8.83
N GLY A 86 6.63 -36.52 9.73
CA GLY A 86 6.05 -37.68 10.41
C GLY A 86 5.44 -38.70 9.46
N LEU A 87 4.62 -38.28 8.50
CA LEU A 87 3.98 -39.17 7.52
C LEU A 87 4.99 -39.82 6.55
N VAL A 88 6.01 -39.08 6.13
CA VAL A 88 7.08 -39.59 5.28
C VAL A 88 7.94 -40.62 6.03
N ILE A 89 8.33 -40.32 7.28
CA ILE A 89 9.09 -41.25 8.12
C ILE A 89 8.26 -42.52 8.40
N LEU A 90 6.98 -42.37 8.77
CA LEU A 90 6.07 -43.50 9.00
C LEU A 90 5.95 -44.38 7.74
N GLY A 91 5.79 -43.76 6.57
CA GLY A 91 5.72 -44.46 5.29
C GLY A 91 6.99 -45.26 4.98
N VAL A 92 8.17 -44.66 5.18
CA VAL A 92 9.46 -45.35 4.98
C VAL A 92 9.63 -46.52 5.96
N ILE A 93 9.26 -46.37 7.23
CA ILE A 93 9.31 -47.45 8.22
C ILE A 93 8.41 -48.61 7.81
N ILE A 94 7.16 -48.34 7.40
CA ILE A 94 6.21 -49.37 6.95
C ILE A 94 6.75 -50.10 5.72
N ILE A 95 7.30 -49.37 4.74
CA ILE A 95 7.90 -49.96 3.54
C ILE A 95 9.09 -50.85 3.89
N LEU A 96 9.95 -50.44 4.82
CA LEU A 96 11.07 -51.26 5.29
C LEU A 96 10.59 -52.51 6.03
N LEU A 97 9.58 -52.41 6.90
CA LEU A 97 9.00 -53.59 7.59
C LEU A 97 8.40 -54.58 6.59
N VAL A 98 7.62 -54.10 5.61
CA VAL A 98 7.08 -54.94 4.53
C VAL A 98 8.21 -55.52 3.68
N ALA A 99 9.25 -54.75 3.38
CA ALA A 99 10.42 -55.24 2.64
C ALA A 99 11.20 -56.29 3.43
N LEU A 100 11.34 -56.14 4.75
CA LEU A 100 11.99 -57.12 5.64
C LEU A 100 11.14 -58.40 5.76
N TRP A 101 9.81 -58.28 5.77
CA TRP A 101 8.89 -59.41 5.73
C TRP A 101 8.91 -60.11 4.36
N LYS A 102 8.98 -59.35 3.26
CA LYS A 102 9.12 -59.87 1.90
C LYS A 102 10.50 -60.51 1.66
N LYS A 103 11.56 -59.94 2.25
CA LYS A 103 12.94 -60.46 2.23
C LYS A 103 13.13 -61.70 3.10
N GLY A 104 12.09 -62.15 3.81
CA GLY A 104 12.05 -63.52 4.33
C GLY A 104 12.94 -63.81 5.53
N VAL A 105 13.32 -62.79 6.33
CA VAL A 105 14.07 -63.01 7.59
C VAL A 105 13.30 -63.89 8.59
N LEU A 106 11.96 -63.97 8.49
CA LEU A 106 11.10 -64.84 9.31
C LEU A 106 10.66 -66.15 8.64
N ARG A 107 11.09 -66.44 7.40
CA ARG A 107 10.81 -67.74 6.74
C ARG A 107 11.81 -68.84 7.11
N GLY A 108 12.55 -68.67 8.21
CA GLY A 108 13.58 -69.61 8.68
C GLY A 108 13.25 -70.37 9.98
N ILE A 109 12.11 -70.11 10.64
CA ILE A 109 11.79 -70.71 11.96
C ILE A 109 10.49 -71.53 11.92
N ILE A 110 10.15 -72.12 10.78
CA ILE A 110 9.19 -73.24 10.77
C ILE A 110 10.04 -74.51 10.74
N PRO A 111 10.28 -75.19 11.88
CA PRO A 111 10.85 -76.51 11.82
C PRO A 111 9.85 -77.40 11.08
N SER A 112 10.29 -77.92 9.94
CA SER A 112 9.63 -79.00 9.21
C SER A 112 9.59 -80.23 10.13
N PHE A 113 8.55 -80.34 10.96
CA PHE A 113 8.24 -81.58 11.65
C PHE A 113 7.58 -82.53 10.65
N LYS A 114 8.43 -83.16 9.83
CA LYS A 114 8.05 -84.19 8.88
C LYS A 114 8.00 -85.51 9.64
N ARG A 115 6.76 -85.89 9.97
CA ARG A 115 6.25 -87.24 10.30
C ARG A 115 6.93 -88.00 11.44
#